data_AF-A0A8B7Y4V5-F1
#
_entry.id   AF-A0A8B7Y4V5-F1
#
_cell.length_a   1.000
_cell.length_b   1.000
_cell.length_c   1.000
_cell.angle_alpha   90.00
_cell.angle_beta   90.00
_cell.angle_gamma   90.00
#
_symmetry.space_group_name_H-M   'P 1'
#
loop_
_entity.id
_entity.type
_entity.pdbx_description
1 polymer ?
#
loop_
_entity_poly.entity_id
_entity_poly.type
_entity_poly.pdbx_seq_one_letter_code
_entity_poly.pdbx_strand_id
1 'polypeptide(L)'
;MVKDRRYHLRMYPKCFVGSEAVDRLIKHAGVKDRSTAALMLNVLQRHNVIHHVCDDHQFKDTYLFYRFRVDDGTLPLSRETELYIKGHQLYHEQTLLGNSSVLKLHNESGVMYDKSFHGAQLVNWLVKSNKCSTRQEAIGLGKDLLELRLIQHVTNEHHFKDERLLYVFHPDLSQLKVIDLLDIHERPRSLSLDSSMFSQKQKLASPCQPIPPVPPKSPQMPDATAADSRPKFQIGSPEQEESQNLMSESDNEDLSGSRFQDSHGSGAVRFSQSPTAEELKNPDESCRRQTLQILGDSVGFGFVIRGDGPSYVQTVDPSGPAAKAGLKIGQFLYFVNGEYVLNKDHVEVAHIILRNPQQLTMDVLVPRHQASQH
;
A
#
# COMPACT_ATOMS: atom_id res chain seq x y z
N MET A 1 1.28 1.47 6.95
CA MET A 1 1.01 0.33 6.04
C MET A 1 1.69 0.59 4.71
N VAL A 2 1.30 1.65 3.99
CA VAL A 2 2.04 2.11 2.81
C VAL A 2 3.29 2.87 3.25
N LYS A 3 4.47 2.47 2.77
CA LYS A 3 5.77 3.10 3.03
C LYS A 3 6.82 2.60 2.06
N ASP A 4 7.91 3.34 1.93
CA ASP A 4 9.08 2.90 1.18
C ASP A 4 9.72 1.70 1.89
N ARG A 5 10.07 0.68 1.12
CA ARG A 5 10.72 -0.53 1.63
C ARG A 5 11.94 -0.86 0.78
N ARG A 6 12.94 -1.48 1.41
CA ARG A 6 14.13 -1.97 0.71
C ARG A 6 14.16 -3.49 0.76
N TYR A 7 14.43 -4.13 -0.36
CA TYR A 7 14.60 -5.58 -0.44
C TYR A 7 15.64 -5.91 -1.51
N HIS A 8 16.56 -6.83 -1.21
CA HIS A 8 17.71 -7.16 -2.07
C HIS A 8 18.44 -5.92 -2.63
N LEU A 9 18.81 -4.99 -1.74
CA LEU A 9 19.48 -3.72 -2.05
C LEU A 9 18.65 -2.75 -2.92
N ARG A 10 17.44 -3.12 -3.33
CA ARG A 10 16.53 -2.33 -4.16
C ARG A 10 15.51 -1.58 -3.33
N MET A 11 15.30 -0.30 -3.65
CA MET A 11 14.25 0.53 -3.08
C MET A 11 12.93 0.34 -3.84
N TYR A 12 11.87 0.16 -3.07
CA TYR A 12 10.49 0.05 -3.53
C TYR A 12 9.65 1.12 -2.82
N PRO A 13 9.44 2.29 -3.45
CA PRO A 13 8.70 3.39 -2.83
C PRO A 13 7.20 3.09 -2.73
N LYS A 14 6.52 3.66 -1.73
CA LYS A 14 5.05 3.61 -1.54
C LYS A 14 4.44 2.20 -1.67
N CYS A 15 5.09 1.19 -1.12
CA CYS A 15 4.59 -0.19 -1.17
C CYS A 15 3.83 -0.56 0.10
N PHE A 16 3.12 -1.68 0.10
CA PHE A 16 2.56 -2.34 1.27
C PHE A 16 2.84 -3.84 1.21
N VAL A 17 2.79 -4.51 2.36
CA VAL A 17 3.00 -5.96 2.45
C VAL A 17 1.64 -6.67 2.36
N GLY A 18 1.57 -7.77 1.59
CA GLY A 18 0.33 -8.53 1.41
C GLY A 18 -0.32 -8.96 2.72
N SER A 19 0.46 -9.60 3.60
CA SER A 19 -0.04 -10.05 4.92
C SER A 19 -0.48 -8.91 5.83
N GLU A 20 0.26 -7.79 5.87
CA GLU A 20 -0.14 -6.61 6.63
C GLU A 20 -1.47 -6.02 6.10
N ALA A 21 -1.70 -6.04 4.78
CA ALA A 21 -2.93 -5.54 4.19
C ALA A 21 -4.15 -6.41 4.58
N VAL A 22 -3.98 -7.74 4.60
CA VAL A 22 -5.00 -8.68 5.07
C VAL A 22 -5.35 -8.42 6.54
N ASP A 23 -4.35 -8.28 7.40
CA ASP A 23 -4.55 -7.96 8.83
C ASP A 23 -5.35 -6.67 9.01
N ARG A 24 -5.05 -5.66 8.18
CA ARG A 24 -5.70 -4.35 8.23
C ARG A 24 -7.15 -4.43 7.78
N LEU A 25 -7.47 -5.23 6.75
CA LEU A 25 -8.84 -5.45 6.31
C LEU A 25 -9.68 -6.14 7.38
N ILE A 26 -9.12 -7.15 8.06
CA ILE A 26 -9.81 -7.83 9.15
C ILE A 26 -10.04 -6.88 10.32
N LYS A 27 -9.00 -6.14 10.73
CA LYS A 27 -9.05 -5.26 11.90
C LYS A 27 -9.95 -4.03 11.72
N HIS A 28 -9.95 -3.43 10.53
CA HIS A 28 -10.57 -2.11 10.31
C HIS A 28 -11.71 -2.09 9.29
N ALA A 29 -11.80 -3.07 8.39
CA ALA A 29 -12.83 -3.10 7.35
C ALA A 29 -13.93 -4.13 7.61
N GLY A 30 -13.91 -4.80 8.77
CA GLY A 30 -14.95 -5.75 9.19
C GLY A 30 -14.98 -7.04 8.36
N VAL A 31 -13.86 -7.39 7.72
CA VAL A 31 -13.74 -8.63 6.95
C VAL A 31 -13.60 -9.82 7.91
N LYS A 32 -14.39 -10.87 7.68
CA LYS A 32 -14.57 -11.97 8.64
C LYS A 32 -13.35 -12.88 8.76
N ASP A 33 -12.62 -13.07 7.67
CA ASP A 33 -11.54 -14.05 7.59
C ASP A 33 -10.48 -13.64 6.55
N ARG A 34 -9.28 -14.24 6.67
CA ARG A 34 -8.14 -13.95 5.79
C ARG A 34 -8.40 -14.34 4.34
N SER A 35 -9.15 -15.41 4.09
CA SER A 35 -9.45 -15.88 2.73
C SER A 35 -10.33 -14.88 2.00
N THR A 36 -11.36 -14.35 2.65
CA THR A 36 -12.20 -13.28 2.11
C THR A 36 -11.37 -12.02 1.87
N ALA A 37 -10.52 -11.60 2.80
CA ALA A 37 -9.64 -10.43 2.62
C ALA A 37 -8.68 -10.61 1.44
N ALA A 38 -8.08 -11.80 1.29
CA ALA A 38 -7.21 -12.13 0.17
C ALA A 38 -7.98 -12.15 -1.16
N LEU A 39 -9.23 -12.62 -1.18
CA LEU A 39 -10.10 -12.58 -2.35
C LEU A 39 -10.37 -11.12 -2.77
N MET A 40 -10.67 -10.23 -1.82
CA MET A 40 -10.90 -8.82 -2.09
C MET A 40 -9.66 -8.14 -2.69
N LEU A 41 -8.47 -8.41 -2.14
CA LEU A 41 -7.21 -7.88 -2.67
C LEU A 41 -6.88 -8.46 -4.05
N ASN A 42 -7.22 -9.73 -4.30
CA ASN A 42 -7.15 -10.32 -5.64
C ASN A 42 -8.09 -9.64 -6.64
N VAL A 43 -9.32 -9.31 -6.24
CA VAL A 43 -10.25 -8.52 -7.08
C VAL A 43 -9.64 -7.15 -7.39
N LEU A 44 -9.10 -6.45 -6.39
CA LEU A 44 -8.42 -5.17 -6.61
C LEU A 44 -7.25 -5.30 -7.58
N GLN A 45 -6.47 -6.38 -7.51
CA GLN A 45 -5.38 -6.60 -8.45
C GLN A 45 -5.88 -6.87 -9.88
N ARG A 46 -6.90 -7.71 -10.04
CA ARG A 46 -7.50 -8.01 -11.35
C ARG A 46 -8.08 -6.77 -12.03
N HIS A 47 -8.62 -5.84 -11.25
CA HIS A 47 -9.13 -4.56 -11.74
C HIS A 47 -8.05 -3.46 -11.80
N ASN A 48 -6.77 -3.82 -11.74
CA ASN A 48 -5.63 -2.90 -11.84
C ASN A 48 -5.59 -1.81 -10.76
N VAL A 49 -6.26 -1.98 -9.61
CA VAL A 49 -6.18 -1.01 -8.50
C VAL A 49 -4.86 -1.17 -7.75
N ILE A 50 -4.42 -2.42 -7.56
CA ILE A 50 -3.12 -2.76 -6.95
C ILE A 50 -2.34 -3.68 -7.88
N HIS A 51 -1.04 -3.80 -7.66
CA HIS A 51 -0.19 -4.76 -8.37
C HIS A 51 1.01 -5.19 -7.51
N HIS A 52 1.58 -6.36 -7.80
CA HIS A 52 2.87 -6.75 -7.24
C HIS A 52 3.94 -5.80 -7.77
N VAL A 53 4.92 -5.42 -6.95
CA VAL A 53 5.91 -4.39 -7.34
C VAL A 53 6.77 -4.75 -8.55
N CYS A 54 6.86 -6.04 -8.89
CA CYS A 54 7.51 -6.54 -10.12
C CYS A 54 6.50 -7.10 -11.14
N ASP A 55 5.19 -7.00 -10.89
CA ASP A 55 4.11 -7.55 -11.73
C ASP A 55 4.14 -9.09 -11.97
N ASP A 56 5.04 -9.82 -11.30
CA ASP A 56 5.22 -11.27 -11.49
C ASP A 56 4.22 -12.19 -10.78
N HIS A 57 3.39 -11.66 -9.86
CA HIS A 57 2.58 -12.49 -8.96
C HIS A 57 1.15 -11.98 -8.84
N GLN A 58 0.19 -12.92 -8.79
CA GLN A 58 -1.13 -12.66 -8.21
C GLN A 58 -1.04 -12.44 -6.70
N PHE A 59 -2.08 -11.87 -6.12
CA PHE A 59 -2.07 -11.47 -4.73
C PHE A 59 -2.02 -12.70 -3.82
N LYS A 60 -1.06 -12.67 -2.90
CA LYS A 60 -0.82 -13.66 -1.86
C LYS A 60 -0.75 -12.98 -0.50
N ASP A 61 -1.35 -13.64 0.47
CA ASP A 61 -1.32 -13.27 1.88
C ASP A 61 0.03 -13.67 2.52
N THR A 62 1.12 -13.08 2.04
CA THR A 62 2.49 -13.36 2.47
C THR A 62 3.31 -12.07 2.50
N TYR A 63 4.59 -12.18 2.87
CA TYR A 63 5.54 -11.07 2.86
C TYR A 63 6.01 -10.70 1.44
N LEU A 64 5.05 -10.35 0.56
CA LEU A 64 5.31 -9.81 -0.77
C LEU A 64 4.90 -8.34 -0.83
N PHE A 65 5.60 -7.58 -1.68
CA PHE A 65 5.35 -6.16 -1.83
C PHE A 65 4.36 -5.90 -2.96
N TYR A 66 3.35 -5.10 -2.63
CA TYR A 66 2.35 -4.62 -3.57
C TYR A 66 2.31 -3.09 -3.51
N ARG A 67 1.73 -2.49 -4.55
CA ARG A 67 1.57 -1.05 -4.67
C ARG A 67 0.20 -0.73 -5.27
N PHE A 68 -0.38 0.40 -4.87
CA PHE A 68 -1.54 0.94 -5.56
C PHE A 68 -1.10 1.60 -6.86
N ARG A 69 -1.74 1.27 -7.98
CA ARG A 69 -1.38 1.87 -9.28
C ARG A 69 -1.59 3.40 -9.32
N VAL A 70 -2.42 3.94 -8.42
CA VAL A 70 -2.60 5.40 -8.28
C VAL A 70 -1.32 6.07 -7.75
N ASP A 71 -0.50 5.36 -6.96
CA ASP A 71 0.68 5.92 -6.30
C ASP A 71 1.88 6.08 -7.23
N ASP A 72 1.92 5.34 -8.34
CA ASP A 72 2.93 5.41 -9.39
C ASP A 72 2.41 5.83 -10.77
N GLY A 73 1.14 6.23 -10.86
CA GLY A 73 0.55 6.77 -12.08
C GLY A 73 0.24 5.72 -13.15
N THR A 74 0.23 4.43 -12.81
CA THR A 74 -0.08 3.34 -13.74
C THR A 74 -1.56 2.93 -13.74
N LEU A 75 -2.42 3.56 -12.93
CA LEU A 75 -3.84 3.23 -12.87
C LEU A 75 -4.54 3.77 -14.14
N PRO A 76 -5.09 2.90 -15.01
CA PRO A 76 -5.80 3.36 -16.20
C PRO A 76 -7.15 3.96 -15.79
N LEU A 77 -7.17 5.28 -15.59
CA LEU A 77 -8.38 6.01 -15.22
C LEU A 77 -9.02 6.64 -16.44
N SER A 78 -10.33 6.43 -16.60
CA SER A 78 -11.13 7.34 -17.42
C SER A 78 -11.26 8.68 -16.69
N ARG A 79 -11.53 9.77 -17.43
CA ARG A 79 -11.80 11.08 -16.84
C ARG A 79 -12.93 11.01 -15.80
N GLU A 80 -13.96 10.22 -16.07
CA GLU A 80 -15.09 10.01 -15.16
C GLU A 80 -14.65 9.32 -13.85
N THR A 81 -13.85 8.25 -13.94
CA THR A 81 -13.34 7.54 -12.75
C THR A 81 -12.39 8.41 -11.93
N GLU A 82 -11.53 9.20 -12.59
CA GLU A 82 -10.66 10.16 -11.92
C GLU A 82 -11.46 11.19 -11.11
N LEU A 83 -12.50 11.77 -11.73
CA LEU A 83 -13.39 12.72 -11.07
C LEU A 83 -14.20 12.06 -9.93
N TYR A 84 -14.62 10.81 -10.10
CA TYR A 84 -15.31 10.05 -9.06
C TYR A 84 -14.41 9.82 -7.82
N ILE A 85 -13.19 9.33 -8.03
CA ILE A 85 -12.19 9.15 -6.97
C ILE A 85 -11.91 10.49 -6.28
N LYS A 86 -11.71 11.55 -7.08
CA LYS A 86 -11.47 12.89 -6.55
C LYS A 86 -12.65 13.36 -5.70
N GLY A 87 -13.88 13.26 -6.19
CA GLY A 87 -15.09 13.64 -5.44
C GLY A 87 -15.22 12.89 -4.12
N HIS A 88 -14.97 11.57 -4.12
CA HIS A 88 -15.01 10.76 -2.90
C HIS A 88 -13.90 11.16 -1.90
N GLN A 89 -12.69 11.47 -2.37
CA GLN A 89 -11.62 11.98 -1.50
C GLN A 89 -11.99 13.32 -0.86
N LEU A 90 -12.56 14.25 -1.63
CA LEU A 90 -13.01 15.55 -1.09
C LEU A 90 -14.09 15.36 -0.02
N TYR A 91 -15.07 14.49 -0.29
CA TYR A 91 -16.13 14.18 0.67
C TYR A 91 -15.57 13.57 1.96
N HIS A 92 -14.73 12.54 1.85
CA HIS A 92 -14.10 11.87 3.00
C HIS A 92 -13.27 12.83 3.85
N GLU A 93 -12.48 13.70 3.23
CA GLU A 93 -11.66 14.70 3.93
C GLU A 93 -12.52 15.71 4.68
N GLN A 94 -13.65 16.14 4.10
CA GLN A 94 -14.57 17.07 4.75
C GLN A 94 -15.46 16.43 5.82
N THR A 95 -15.70 15.12 5.79
CA THR A 95 -16.65 14.47 6.73
C THR A 95 -16.00 13.60 7.79
N LEU A 96 -14.97 12.84 7.46
CA LEU A 96 -14.45 11.75 8.32
C LEU A 96 -13.15 12.10 9.04
N LEU A 97 -12.40 13.09 8.57
CA LEU A 97 -11.17 13.55 9.24
C LEU A 97 -11.43 14.58 10.37
N GLY A 98 -12.69 14.78 10.77
CA GLY A 98 -13.07 15.48 12.01
C GLY A 98 -12.97 17.00 12.00
N ASN A 99 -12.40 17.62 10.95
CA ASN A 99 -12.23 19.07 10.84
C ASN A 99 -12.88 19.62 9.56
N SER A 100 -14.21 19.48 9.46
CA SER A 100 -14.93 20.08 8.33
C SER A 100 -14.87 21.60 8.42
N SER A 101 -14.11 22.22 7.53
CA SER A 101 -14.09 23.69 7.42
C SER A 101 -15.20 24.19 6.50
N VAL A 102 -15.71 23.32 5.63
CA VAL A 102 -16.64 23.67 4.55
C VAL A 102 -18.07 23.17 4.83
N LEU A 103 -18.23 21.91 5.26
CA LEU A 103 -19.58 21.33 5.44
C LEU A 103 -20.17 21.78 6.77
N LYS A 104 -21.33 22.42 6.70
CA LYS A 104 -22.06 22.94 7.86
C LYS A 104 -23.56 22.74 7.67
N LEU A 105 -24.29 22.96 8.76
CA LEU A 105 -25.74 23.08 8.72
C LEU A 105 -26.12 24.47 8.20
N HIS A 106 -26.87 24.52 7.10
CA HIS A 106 -27.37 25.77 6.52
C HIS A 106 -28.90 25.78 6.48
N ASN A 107 -29.50 26.98 6.55
CA ASN A 107 -30.93 27.18 6.39
C ASN A 107 -31.18 27.96 5.10
N GLU A 108 -32.00 27.40 4.21
CA GLU A 108 -32.43 28.08 2.98
C GLU A 108 -33.95 27.97 2.87
N SER A 109 -34.62 29.13 2.83
CA SER A 109 -36.09 29.23 2.75
C SER A 109 -36.87 28.43 3.81
N GLY A 110 -36.29 28.26 5.01
CA GLY A 110 -36.89 27.50 6.11
C GLY A 110 -36.59 26.00 6.10
N VAL A 111 -35.82 25.51 5.13
CA VAL A 111 -35.35 24.13 5.05
C VAL A 111 -33.91 24.06 5.53
N MET A 112 -33.63 23.09 6.41
CA MET A 112 -32.30 22.87 6.97
C MET A 112 -31.55 21.82 6.14
N TYR A 113 -30.37 22.17 5.65
CA TYR A 113 -29.49 21.30 4.86
C TYR A 113 -28.26 20.96 5.69
N ASP A 114 -28.26 19.75 6.26
CA ASP A 114 -27.09 19.23 6.96
C ASP A 114 -25.96 18.86 5.98
N LYS A 115 -24.70 19.01 6.41
CA LYS A 115 -23.49 18.76 5.61
C LYS A 115 -23.54 19.44 4.23
N SER A 116 -24.07 20.65 4.17
CA SER A 116 -24.14 21.47 2.97
C SER A 116 -23.03 22.52 2.95
N PHE A 117 -22.81 23.13 1.80
CA PHE A 117 -21.76 24.13 1.61
C PHE A 117 -22.13 25.17 0.55
N HIS A 118 -21.60 26.38 0.69
CA HIS A 118 -21.68 27.36 -0.39
C HIS A 118 -20.62 27.09 -1.45
N GLY A 119 -20.95 27.29 -2.72
CA GLY A 119 -19.99 27.13 -3.83
C GLY A 119 -18.68 27.90 -3.61
N ALA A 120 -18.78 29.16 -3.15
CA ALA A 120 -17.60 29.98 -2.84
C ALA A 120 -16.74 29.44 -1.69
N GLN A 121 -17.36 28.77 -0.71
CA GLN A 121 -16.61 28.16 0.40
C GLN A 121 -15.83 26.93 -0.08
N LEU A 122 -16.43 26.10 -0.95
CA LEU A 122 -15.74 24.96 -1.54
C LEU A 122 -14.56 25.43 -2.40
N VAL A 123 -14.75 26.44 -3.27
CA VAL A 123 -13.68 27.01 -4.10
C VAL A 123 -12.53 27.55 -3.24
N ASN A 124 -12.84 28.32 -2.19
CA ASN A 124 -11.83 28.82 -1.26
C ASN A 124 -11.02 27.68 -0.63
N TRP A 125 -11.69 26.62 -0.20
CA TRP A 125 -11.03 25.48 0.42
C TRP A 125 -10.18 24.68 -0.58
N LEU A 126 -10.65 24.45 -1.80
CA LEU A 126 -9.89 23.74 -2.84
C LEU A 126 -8.56 24.44 -3.17
N VAL A 127 -8.58 25.77 -3.26
CA VAL A 127 -7.36 26.56 -3.49
C VAL A 127 -6.47 26.57 -2.23
N LYS A 128 -7.05 26.79 -1.05
CA LYS A 128 -6.29 26.82 0.21
C LYS A 128 -5.62 25.48 0.55
N SER A 129 -6.22 24.36 0.12
CA SER A 129 -5.69 23.00 0.31
C SER A 129 -4.74 22.55 -0.80
N ASN A 130 -4.36 23.45 -1.72
CA ASN A 130 -3.53 23.16 -2.91
C ASN A 130 -4.09 22.02 -3.80
N LYS A 131 -5.41 21.82 -3.81
CA LYS A 131 -6.07 20.84 -4.69
C LYS A 131 -6.38 21.41 -6.07
N CYS A 132 -6.49 22.73 -6.16
CA CYS A 132 -6.58 23.48 -7.40
C CYS A 132 -5.62 24.67 -7.32
N SER A 133 -4.93 24.98 -8.42
CA SER A 133 -3.98 26.09 -8.48
C SER A 133 -4.67 27.44 -8.66
N THR A 134 -5.87 27.44 -9.23
CA THR A 134 -6.66 28.66 -9.48
C THR A 134 -8.12 28.49 -9.08
N ARG A 135 -8.82 29.61 -8.85
CA ARG A 135 -10.27 29.60 -8.65
C ARG A 135 -11.02 29.04 -9.86
N GLN A 136 -10.55 29.35 -11.07
CA GLN A 136 -11.19 28.90 -12.29
C GLN A 136 -11.12 27.38 -12.46
N GLU A 137 -9.99 26.78 -12.09
CA GLU A 137 -9.83 25.33 -12.04
C GLU A 137 -10.75 24.69 -11.00
N ALA A 138 -10.87 25.30 -9.82
CA ALA A 138 -11.79 24.84 -8.77
C ALA A 138 -13.27 24.94 -9.21
N ILE A 139 -13.64 25.98 -9.96
CA ILE A 139 -14.96 26.10 -10.57
C ILE A 139 -15.17 24.98 -11.58
N GLY A 140 -14.20 24.75 -12.48
CA GLY A 140 -14.27 23.66 -13.45
C GLY A 140 -14.47 22.30 -12.78
N LEU A 141 -13.71 22.02 -11.73
CA LEU A 141 -13.88 20.81 -10.92
C LEU A 141 -15.29 20.72 -10.31
N GLY A 142 -15.80 21.80 -9.72
CA GLY A 142 -17.15 21.80 -9.14
C GLY A 142 -18.25 21.55 -10.19
N LYS A 143 -18.07 22.05 -11.42
CA LYS A 143 -18.96 21.76 -12.54
C LYS A 143 -18.94 20.27 -12.92
N ASP A 144 -17.74 19.73 -13.13
CA ASP A 144 -17.52 18.32 -13.44
C ASP A 144 -18.13 17.41 -12.35
N LEU A 145 -17.97 17.75 -11.07
CA LEU A 145 -18.56 16.99 -9.96
C LEU A 145 -20.10 17.05 -9.96
N LEU A 146 -20.70 18.16 -10.39
CA LEU A 146 -22.15 18.31 -10.46
C LEU A 146 -22.73 17.52 -11.64
N GLU A 147 -22.05 17.52 -12.79
CA GLU A 147 -22.43 16.72 -13.96
C GLU A 147 -22.41 15.22 -13.66
N LEU A 148 -21.41 14.75 -12.93
CA LEU A 148 -21.30 13.36 -12.46
C LEU A 148 -22.18 13.03 -11.26
N ARG A 149 -23.06 13.96 -10.84
CA ARG A 149 -23.99 13.78 -9.71
C ARG A 149 -23.30 13.45 -8.38
N LEU A 150 -22.04 13.85 -8.20
CA LEU A 150 -21.30 13.71 -6.94
C LEU A 150 -21.66 14.83 -5.96
N ILE A 151 -22.02 15.99 -6.51
CA ILE A 151 -22.62 17.11 -5.78
C ILE A 151 -23.90 17.57 -6.48
N GLN A 152 -24.77 18.26 -5.75
CA GLN A 152 -26.03 18.78 -6.28
C GLN A 152 -26.33 20.17 -5.71
N HIS A 153 -26.87 21.06 -6.55
CA HIS A 153 -27.44 22.31 -6.07
C HIS A 153 -28.76 22.04 -5.37
N VAL A 154 -28.97 22.67 -4.21
CA VAL A 154 -30.12 22.39 -3.34
C VAL A 154 -31.48 22.57 -4.03
N THR A 155 -31.64 23.59 -4.88
CA THR A 155 -32.89 23.78 -5.67
C THR A 155 -32.88 23.03 -6.99
N ASN A 156 -31.74 22.47 -7.41
CA ASN A 156 -31.52 21.84 -8.71
C ASN A 156 -31.71 22.77 -9.92
N GLU A 157 -31.72 24.10 -9.72
CA GLU A 157 -31.91 25.10 -10.79
C GLU A 157 -30.61 25.73 -11.30
N HIS A 158 -29.50 25.50 -10.58
CA HIS A 158 -28.23 26.14 -10.87
C HIS A 158 -27.14 25.11 -11.08
N HIS A 159 -26.29 25.40 -12.05
CA HIS A 159 -25.02 24.73 -12.20
C HIS A 159 -24.02 25.22 -11.14
N PHE A 160 -22.82 24.63 -11.07
CA PHE A 160 -21.83 25.03 -10.06
C PHE A 160 -21.29 26.44 -10.32
N LYS A 161 -21.28 27.28 -9.28
CA LYS A 161 -20.75 28.65 -9.31
C LYS A 161 -19.98 28.99 -8.03
N ASP A 162 -19.00 29.87 -8.19
CA ASP A 162 -18.25 30.51 -7.09
C ASP A 162 -19.08 31.63 -6.44
N GLU A 163 -20.24 31.26 -5.90
CA GLU A 163 -21.22 32.19 -5.32
C GLU A 163 -21.74 31.64 -3.99
N ARG A 164 -22.61 32.40 -3.33
CA ARG A 164 -23.33 31.94 -2.12
C ARG A 164 -24.57 31.09 -2.49
N LEU A 165 -24.39 30.18 -3.44
CA LEU A 165 -25.37 29.15 -3.78
C LEU A 165 -25.08 27.88 -2.97
N LEU A 166 -26.13 27.21 -2.52
CA LEU A 166 -26.02 26.08 -1.61
C LEU A 166 -25.99 24.75 -2.36
N TYR A 167 -25.03 23.91 -1.99
CA TYR A 167 -24.81 22.59 -2.58
C TYR A 167 -24.67 21.53 -1.49
N VAL A 168 -24.92 20.28 -1.86
CA VAL A 168 -24.78 19.09 -1.02
C VAL A 168 -24.01 18.00 -1.77
N PHE A 169 -23.27 17.17 -1.04
CA PHE A 169 -22.70 15.93 -1.61
C PHE A 169 -23.77 14.85 -1.73
N HIS A 170 -23.66 14.01 -2.75
CA HIS A 170 -24.61 12.92 -2.96
C HIS A 170 -24.52 11.88 -1.82
N PRO A 171 -25.66 11.39 -1.29
CA PRO A 171 -25.68 10.42 -0.18
C PRO A 171 -24.88 9.14 -0.46
N ASP A 172 -24.81 8.69 -1.71
CA ASP A 172 -24.11 7.45 -2.09
C ASP A 172 -22.60 7.51 -1.83
N LEU A 173 -22.00 8.71 -1.79
CA LEU A 173 -20.60 8.89 -1.42
C LEU A 173 -20.31 8.50 0.05
N SER A 174 -21.35 8.32 0.86
CA SER A 174 -21.22 7.83 2.24
C SER A 174 -21.38 6.31 2.38
N GLN A 175 -21.82 5.61 1.32
CA GLN A 175 -22.28 4.22 1.40
C GLN A 175 -21.32 3.19 0.84
N LEU A 176 -20.30 3.60 0.08
CA LEU A 176 -19.29 2.66 -0.46
C LEU A 176 -18.53 1.98 0.68
N LYS A 177 -18.79 0.70 0.87
CA LYS A 177 -18.03 -0.15 1.79
C LYS A 177 -17.04 -0.97 1.00
N VAL A 178 -15.88 -1.20 1.63
CA VAL A 178 -14.83 -2.06 1.05
C VAL A 178 -15.36 -3.47 0.75
N ILE A 179 -16.36 -3.97 1.50
CA ILE A 179 -16.97 -5.29 1.26
C ILE A 179 -17.77 -5.39 -0.04
N ASP A 180 -18.24 -4.27 -0.59
CA ASP A 180 -18.99 -4.24 -1.85
C ASP A 180 -18.10 -4.64 -3.05
N LEU A 181 -16.78 -4.71 -2.86
CA LEU A 181 -15.83 -5.26 -3.83
C LEU A 181 -16.06 -6.74 -4.13
N LEU A 182 -16.69 -7.51 -3.23
CA LEU A 182 -17.00 -8.92 -3.46
C LEU A 182 -18.12 -9.09 -4.50
N ASP A 183 -19.06 -8.15 -4.57
CA ASP A 183 -20.19 -8.17 -5.52
C ASP A 183 -19.75 -7.86 -6.97
N ILE A 184 -18.58 -7.23 -7.13
CA ILE A 184 -17.97 -6.94 -8.45
C ILE A 184 -17.56 -8.25 -9.16
N HIS A 185 -17.28 -9.31 -8.40
CA HIS A 185 -16.88 -10.61 -8.97
C HIS A 185 -18.02 -11.31 -9.73
N GLU A 186 -19.29 -10.91 -9.52
CA GLU A 186 -20.45 -11.59 -10.11
C GLU A 186 -21.21 -10.79 -11.18
N ARG A 187 -20.86 -9.52 -11.47
CA ARG A 187 -21.56 -8.72 -12.49
C ARG A 187 -20.62 -7.89 -13.35
N PRO A 188 -20.60 -8.08 -14.69
CA PRO A 188 -20.14 -7.05 -15.59
C PRO A 188 -21.23 -5.99 -15.68
N ARG A 189 -21.13 -4.90 -14.92
CA ARG A 189 -21.97 -3.72 -15.13
C ARG A 189 -21.11 -2.50 -15.39
N SER A 190 -21.26 -1.95 -16.59
CA SER A 190 -21.12 -0.52 -16.84
C SER A 190 -21.80 0.25 -15.70
N LEU A 191 -21.15 1.30 -15.20
CA LEU A 191 -21.70 2.22 -14.19
C LEU A 191 -22.97 2.93 -14.73
N SER A 192 -24.11 2.23 -14.81
CA SER A 192 -25.40 2.83 -15.14
C SER A 192 -26.07 3.22 -13.83
N LEU A 193 -25.90 4.48 -13.44
CA LEU A 193 -26.68 5.13 -12.38
C LEU A 193 -28.14 5.22 -12.83
N ASP A 194 -28.97 4.28 -12.38
CA ASP A 194 -30.39 4.27 -12.73
C ASP A 194 -31.17 5.30 -11.90
N SER A 195 -31.98 6.12 -12.58
CA SER A 195 -32.57 7.38 -12.11
C SER A 195 -33.88 7.22 -11.32
N SER A 196 -34.18 6.05 -10.76
CA SER A 196 -35.57 5.70 -10.41
C SER A 196 -36.03 5.91 -8.95
N MET A 197 -35.21 6.45 -8.04
CA MET A 197 -35.53 6.41 -6.58
C MET A 197 -35.96 7.72 -5.90
N PHE A 198 -36.15 8.85 -6.59
CA PHE A 198 -36.38 10.14 -5.91
C PHE A 198 -37.80 10.74 -5.92
N SER A 199 -38.83 9.94 -6.24
CA SER A 199 -40.23 10.35 -6.09
C SER A 199 -40.78 10.18 -4.66
N GLN A 200 -39.96 10.29 -3.61
CA GLN A 200 -40.46 10.28 -2.23
C GLN A 200 -40.18 11.61 -1.54
N LYS A 201 -41.16 12.52 -1.70
CA LYS A 201 -41.29 13.78 -0.96
C LYS A 201 -40.94 13.57 0.52
N GLN A 202 -39.92 14.26 1.00
CA GLN A 202 -39.77 14.56 2.43
C GLN A 202 -41.05 15.26 2.90
N LYS A 203 -41.79 14.60 3.80
CA LYS A 203 -42.88 15.22 4.56
C LYS A 203 -42.38 15.52 5.97
N LEU A 204 -42.67 16.74 6.38
CA LEU A 204 -42.10 17.54 7.47
C LEU A 204 -42.16 16.95 8.90
N ALA A 205 -41.20 17.46 9.68
CA ALA A 205 -41.20 17.85 11.10
C ALA A 205 -42.51 17.73 11.93
N SER A 206 -42.34 17.35 13.20
CA SER A 206 -43.35 17.54 14.26
C SER A 206 -42.87 18.64 15.24
N PRO A 207 -43.73 19.59 15.64
CA PRO A 207 -43.39 20.70 16.55
C PRO A 207 -43.53 20.32 18.03
N CYS A 208 -42.60 20.78 18.87
CA CYS A 208 -42.70 20.73 20.34
C CYS A 208 -43.86 21.61 20.84
N GLN A 209 -44.71 21.11 21.76
CA GLN A 209 -45.39 21.83 22.86
C GLN A 209 -45.97 20.81 23.89
N PRO A 210 -46.56 21.21 25.03
CA PRO A 210 -45.93 21.57 26.31
C PRO A 210 -46.28 20.57 27.45
N ILE A 211 -45.55 20.62 28.57
CA ILE A 211 -45.74 19.74 29.76
C ILE A 211 -46.99 20.15 30.58
N PRO A 212 -47.87 19.21 30.97
CA PRO A 212 -48.84 19.40 32.06
C PRO A 212 -48.61 18.43 33.25
N PRO A 213 -49.28 18.63 34.42
CA PRO A 213 -48.71 18.39 35.75
C PRO A 213 -49.00 17.01 36.36
N VAL A 214 -48.17 16.65 37.36
CA VAL A 214 -48.26 15.46 38.24
C VAL A 214 -49.41 15.59 39.25
N PRO A 215 -50.16 14.51 39.57
CA PRO A 215 -50.34 14.09 40.98
C PRO A 215 -50.46 12.54 41.15
N PRO A 216 -50.80 11.97 42.33
CA PRO A 216 -49.88 11.50 43.38
C PRO A 216 -49.85 9.95 43.61
N LYS A 217 -48.94 9.53 44.50
CA LYS A 217 -48.71 8.18 45.12
C LYS A 217 -50.02 7.53 45.62
N SER A 218 -50.24 6.20 45.75
CA SER A 218 -49.49 5.04 46.32
C SER A 218 -50.51 3.85 46.38
N PRO A 219 -50.27 2.67 47.03
CA PRO A 219 -49.10 1.77 47.15
C PRO A 219 -49.45 0.27 46.84
N GLN A 220 -48.46 -0.61 46.65
CA GLN A 220 -48.30 -1.95 47.27
C GLN A 220 -47.44 -2.94 46.44
N MET A 221 -46.52 -3.60 47.15
CA MET A 221 -45.72 -4.81 46.82
C MET A 221 -46.36 -6.02 47.58
N PRO A 222 -45.88 -7.29 47.51
CA PRO A 222 -44.70 -7.87 46.82
C PRO A 222 -44.93 -9.24 46.11
N ASP A 223 -43.93 -9.71 45.34
CA ASP A 223 -43.24 -11.03 45.46
C ASP A 223 -42.24 -11.21 44.28
N ALA A 224 -40.93 -11.37 44.50
CA ALA A 224 -40.17 -12.61 44.73
C ALA A 224 -40.34 -13.63 43.57
N THR A 225 -39.33 -13.88 42.74
CA THR A 225 -38.15 -14.72 43.05
C THR A 225 -37.07 -14.54 41.98
N ALA A 226 -35.80 -14.62 42.41
CA ALA A 226 -34.62 -14.59 41.56
C ALA A 226 -33.79 -15.87 41.79
N ALA A 227 -33.24 -16.39 40.70
CA ALA A 227 -32.13 -17.33 40.57
C ALA A 227 -31.24 -16.72 39.48
N ASP A 228 -29.92 -16.79 39.41
CA ASP A 228 -28.84 -17.41 40.16
C ASP A 228 -27.56 -16.79 39.52
N SER A 229 -26.46 -16.54 40.27
CA SER A 229 -25.08 -16.35 39.75
C SER A 229 -24.10 -15.80 40.78
N ARG A 230 -23.17 -16.64 41.28
CA ARG A 230 -21.72 -16.33 41.53
C ARG A 230 -20.95 -17.57 42.06
N PRO A 231 -19.60 -17.65 41.99
CA PRO A 231 -18.56 -16.71 42.51
C PRO A 231 -17.41 -16.36 41.51
N LYS A 232 -16.72 -15.18 41.53
CA LYS A 232 -15.48 -14.70 42.26
C LYS A 232 -14.28 -15.68 42.23
N PHE A 233 -12.99 -15.36 41.97
CA PHE A 233 -12.03 -14.30 42.42
C PHE A 233 -10.83 -14.22 41.39
N GLN A 234 -10.21 -13.07 41.01
CA GLN A 234 -9.10 -12.27 41.64
C GLN A 234 -7.72 -13.03 41.64
N ILE A 235 -6.57 -12.59 41.07
CA ILE A 235 -5.66 -11.45 41.36
C ILE A 235 -4.47 -11.45 40.34
N GLY A 236 -3.87 -10.29 40.02
CA GLY A 236 -2.41 -10.19 39.76
C GLY A 236 -1.92 -9.38 38.53
N SER A 237 -1.24 -8.27 38.78
CA SER A 237 -0.24 -7.57 37.93
C SER A 237 0.95 -7.21 38.86
N PRO A 238 2.11 -6.62 38.45
CA PRO A 238 2.63 -6.16 37.15
C PRO A 238 4.04 -6.77 36.83
N GLU A 239 4.74 -6.52 35.71
CA GLU A 239 5.72 -5.43 35.46
C GLU A 239 6.40 -5.58 34.06
N GLN A 240 7.20 -4.57 33.70
CA GLN A 240 7.75 -4.15 32.40
C GLN A 240 8.92 -5.02 31.85
N GLU A 241 9.16 -4.99 30.52
CA GLU A 241 10.43 -4.50 29.91
C GLU A 241 10.44 -4.55 28.37
N GLU A 242 11.27 -3.67 27.82
CA GLU A 242 11.51 -3.36 26.41
C GLU A 242 12.49 -4.31 25.69
N SER A 243 12.32 -4.37 24.35
CA SER A 243 13.35 -4.54 23.32
C SER A 243 13.92 -5.93 22.98
N GLN A 244 14.19 -6.05 21.67
CA GLN A 244 15.00 -7.03 20.93
C GLN A 244 14.26 -8.26 20.40
N ASN A 245 13.85 -8.21 19.12
CA ASN A 245 13.60 -9.42 18.33
C ASN A 245 14.56 -9.47 17.14
N LEU A 246 15.59 -10.30 17.34
CA LEU A 246 16.37 -10.98 16.31
C LEU A 246 15.44 -11.93 15.55
N MET A 247 15.40 -11.83 14.23
CA MET A 247 14.65 -12.76 13.39
C MET A 247 15.54 -13.96 13.03
N SER A 248 15.16 -15.12 13.57
CA SER A 248 15.47 -16.43 13.04
C SER A 248 14.51 -16.75 11.89
N GLU A 249 15.01 -17.09 10.72
CA GLU A 249 14.22 -17.72 9.66
C GLU A 249 14.79 -19.11 9.36
N SER A 250 14.05 -20.12 9.79
CA SER A 250 14.04 -21.46 9.20
C SER A 250 12.68 -21.64 8.54
N ASP A 251 12.66 -21.86 7.23
CA ASP A 251 12.27 -23.17 6.69
C ASP A 251 12.43 -23.18 5.16
N ASN A 252 13.26 -24.12 4.71
CA ASN A 252 13.43 -24.54 3.33
C ASN A 252 12.21 -25.36 2.89
N GLU A 253 11.71 -25.13 1.68
CA GLU A 253 11.03 -26.17 0.91
C GLU A 253 11.72 -26.33 -0.44
N ASP A 254 12.41 -27.45 -0.57
CA ASP A 254 12.92 -28.04 -1.80
C ASP A 254 11.76 -28.45 -2.71
N LEU A 255 11.79 -28.03 -3.97
CA LEU A 255 11.09 -28.72 -5.05
C LEU A 255 12.04 -28.98 -6.22
N SER A 256 12.51 -30.23 -6.24
CA SER A 256 13.19 -30.85 -7.36
C SER A 256 12.25 -31.03 -8.57
N GLY A 257 12.76 -30.76 -9.76
CA GLY A 257 12.42 -31.54 -10.96
C GLY A 257 11.65 -30.82 -12.07
N SER A 258 12.38 -30.29 -13.05
CA SER A 258 12.02 -30.49 -14.46
C SER A 258 13.28 -30.40 -15.33
N ARG A 259 13.50 -31.49 -16.05
CA ARG A 259 14.64 -31.81 -16.90
C ARG A 259 14.36 -31.28 -18.30
N PHE A 260 15.09 -30.26 -18.75
CA PHE A 260 15.25 -29.99 -20.18
C PHE A 260 16.66 -30.39 -20.61
N GLN A 261 16.71 -31.42 -21.45
CA GLN A 261 17.89 -31.81 -22.20
C GLN A 261 18.05 -30.81 -23.34
N ASP A 262 19.19 -30.14 -23.40
CA ASP A 262 19.77 -29.74 -24.67
C ASP A 262 21.26 -30.06 -24.63
N SER A 263 21.65 -30.88 -25.61
CA SER A 263 22.92 -31.52 -25.77
C SER A 263 23.73 -30.78 -26.82
N HIS A 264 24.78 -30.04 -26.44
CA HIS A 264 25.94 -29.77 -27.30
C HIS A 264 27.16 -29.36 -26.46
N GLY A 265 28.29 -30.06 -26.69
CA GLY A 265 29.63 -29.45 -26.70
C GLY A 265 30.38 -29.27 -25.36
N SER A 266 31.13 -30.32 -25.00
CA SER A 266 32.25 -30.42 -24.06
C SER A 266 33.00 -29.12 -23.67
N GLY A 267 33.25 -28.94 -22.35
CA GLY A 267 34.32 -28.08 -21.85
C GLY A 267 34.02 -27.15 -20.66
N ALA A 268 33.31 -27.61 -19.61
CA ALA A 268 33.18 -26.83 -18.38
C ALA A 268 33.66 -27.64 -17.16
N VAL A 269 34.77 -27.22 -16.57
CA VAL A 269 35.24 -27.68 -15.26
C VAL A 269 34.17 -27.33 -14.24
N ARG A 270 33.47 -28.34 -13.72
CA ARG A 270 32.55 -28.21 -12.59
C ARG A 270 33.39 -28.03 -11.32
N PHE A 271 33.29 -26.87 -10.66
CA PHE A 271 33.67 -26.78 -9.25
C PHE A 271 32.61 -27.57 -8.46
N SER A 272 32.98 -28.74 -7.94
CA SER A 272 32.07 -29.63 -7.20
C SER A 272 31.97 -29.29 -5.70
N GLN A 273 32.54 -28.17 -5.25
CA GLN A 273 32.37 -27.63 -3.90
C GLN A 273 32.43 -26.09 -3.98
N SER A 274 31.53 -25.38 -3.28
CA SER A 274 31.59 -23.93 -3.18
C SER A 274 32.88 -23.53 -2.45
N PRO A 275 33.77 -22.71 -3.05
CA PRO A 275 35.06 -22.40 -2.46
C PRO A 275 34.92 -21.70 -1.11
N THR A 276 35.75 -22.09 -0.15
CA THR A 276 35.75 -21.49 1.21
C THR A 276 36.46 -20.14 1.21
N ALA A 277 36.14 -19.28 2.19
CA ALA A 277 36.79 -17.98 2.32
C ALA A 277 38.32 -18.10 2.48
N GLU A 278 38.80 -19.18 3.09
CA GLU A 278 40.23 -19.51 3.21
C GLU A 278 40.90 -19.74 1.83
N GLU A 279 40.25 -20.44 0.90
CA GLU A 279 40.75 -20.69 -0.45
C GLU A 279 40.81 -19.43 -1.31
N LEU A 280 39.94 -18.46 -1.01
CA LEU A 280 39.85 -17.18 -1.72
C LEU A 280 40.73 -16.07 -1.12
N LYS A 281 41.34 -16.29 0.06
CA LYS A 281 42.26 -15.34 0.71
C LYS A 281 43.56 -15.13 -0.05
N ASN A 282 44.03 -16.15 -0.77
CA ASN A 282 45.28 -16.15 -1.53
C ASN A 282 45.01 -16.04 -3.04
N PRO A 283 44.82 -14.82 -3.58
CA PRO A 283 44.53 -14.62 -5.00
C PRO A 283 45.69 -15.03 -5.93
N ASP A 284 46.91 -15.22 -5.43
CA ASP A 284 48.09 -15.24 -6.30
C ASP A 284 48.22 -16.43 -7.26
N GLU A 285 47.45 -17.52 -7.08
CA GLU A 285 47.51 -18.67 -8.00
C GLU A 285 46.27 -18.90 -8.88
N SER A 286 45.07 -18.40 -8.54
CA SER A 286 43.83 -18.73 -9.29
C SER A 286 42.94 -17.54 -9.68
N CYS A 287 42.98 -16.43 -8.93
CA CYS A 287 42.03 -15.32 -9.08
C CYS A 287 42.71 -13.95 -9.07
N ARG A 288 42.27 -12.99 -9.88
CA ARG A 288 42.68 -11.59 -9.75
C ARG A 288 41.56 -10.77 -9.13
N ARG A 289 41.93 -9.72 -8.38
CA ARG A 289 40.99 -8.71 -7.91
C ARG A 289 40.68 -7.74 -9.05
N GLN A 290 39.40 -7.45 -9.24
CA GLN A 290 38.92 -6.41 -10.14
C GLN A 290 38.12 -5.39 -9.32
N THR A 291 38.57 -4.15 -9.31
CA THR A 291 37.86 -3.04 -8.67
C THR A 291 36.78 -2.49 -9.60
N LEU A 292 35.57 -2.38 -9.08
CA LEU A 292 34.39 -1.84 -9.76
C LEU A 292 33.90 -0.60 -9.02
N GLN A 293 33.59 0.45 -9.77
CA GLN A 293 32.90 1.63 -9.26
C GLN A 293 31.49 1.67 -9.86
N ILE A 294 30.48 1.62 -9.00
CA ILE A 294 29.07 1.55 -9.38
C ILE A 294 28.37 2.78 -8.83
N LEU A 295 27.80 3.59 -9.72
CA LEU A 295 26.92 4.71 -9.36
C LEU A 295 25.48 4.19 -9.32
N GLY A 296 24.86 4.22 -8.14
CA GLY A 296 23.48 3.77 -7.94
C GLY A 296 22.49 4.69 -8.63
N ASP A 297 21.36 4.12 -9.05
CA ASP A 297 20.20 4.88 -9.54
C ASP A 297 19.17 5.10 -8.42
N SER A 298 17.97 5.60 -8.77
CA SER A 298 16.87 5.83 -7.82
C SER A 298 16.35 4.54 -7.15
N VAL A 299 16.72 3.39 -7.70
CA VAL A 299 16.24 2.06 -7.32
C VAL A 299 17.33 1.28 -6.58
N GLY A 300 18.61 1.49 -6.87
CA GLY A 300 19.76 0.90 -6.18
C GLY A 300 20.91 0.63 -7.13
N PHE A 301 21.62 -0.49 -6.93
CA PHE A 301 22.77 -0.85 -7.75
C PHE A 301 22.49 -1.91 -8.82
N GLY A 302 21.32 -2.56 -8.79
CA GLY A 302 20.92 -3.54 -9.82
C GLY A 302 21.59 -4.91 -9.72
N PHE A 303 21.88 -5.40 -8.51
CA PHE A 303 22.40 -6.76 -8.29
C PHE A 303 21.94 -7.34 -6.95
N VAL A 304 22.03 -8.65 -6.79
CA VAL A 304 21.70 -9.38 -5.56
C VAL A 304 22.90 -10.21 -5.11
N ILE A 305 23.16 -10.24 -3.80
CA ILE A 305 24.21 -11.06 -3.19
C ILE A 305 23.64 -12.15 -2.28
N ARG A 306 24.38 -13.25 -2.15
CA ARG A 306 24.11 -14.37 -1.26
C ARG A 306 25.43 -14.90 -0.69
N GLY A 307 25.35 -15.87 0.22
CA GLY A 307 26.50 -16.53 0.82
C GLY A 307 26.60 -16.26 2.31
N ASP A 308 27.22 -17.19 3.02
CA ASP A 308 27.40 -17.18 4.47
C ASP A 308 28.89 -16.98 4.82
N GLY A 309 29.60 -16.20 4.00
CA GLY A 309 31.06 -16.06 4.04
C GLY A 309 31.76 -17.21 3.29
N PRO A 310 32.12 -17.05 2.01
CA PRO A 310 32.18 -15.81 1.24
C PRO A 310 30.87 -15.42 0.55
N SER A 311 30.60 -14.12 0.53
CA SER A 311 29.48 -13.55 -0.23
C SER A 311 29.79 -13.53 -1.74
N TYR A 312 28.80 -13.84 -2.57
CA TYR A 312 28.90 -13.83 -4.04
C TYR A 312 27.70 -13.14 -4.70
N VAL A 313 27.90 -12.69 -5.94
CA VAL A 313 26.87 -12.08 -6.79
C VAL A 313 25.95 -13.17 -7.33
N GLN A 314 24.71 -13.20 -6.87
CA GLN A 314 23.70 -14.16 -7.32
C GLN A 314 23.04 -13.74 -8.64
N THR A 315 22.69 -12.45 -8.76
CA THR A 315 22.04 -11.91 -9.96
C THR A 315 22.56 -10.52 -10.26
N VAL A 316 22.51 -10.14 -11.54
CA VAL A 316 22.80 -8.80 -12.03
C VAL A 316 21.70 -8.43 -13.02
N ASP A 317 21.07 -7.27 -12.83
CA ASP A 317 20.13 -6.69 -13.80
C ASP A 317 20.92 -6.29 -15.06
N PRO A 318 20.65 -6.89 -16.23
CA PRO A 318 21.40 -6.62 -17.46
C PRO A 318 21.36 -5.14 -17.89
N SER A 319 20.33 -4.41 -17.50
CA SER A 319 20.15 -2.98 -17.80
C SER A 319 20.61 -2.05 -16.67
N GLY A 320 20.92 -2.61 -15.50
CA GLY A 320 21.19 -1.90 -14.27
C GLY A 320 22.62 -1.35 -14.14
N PRO A 321 22.87 -0.53 -13.10
CA PRO A 321 24.18 0.10 -12.89
C PRO A 321 25.34 -0.89 -12.72
N ALA A 322 25.12 -1.98 -12.00
CA ALA A 322 26.15 -2.99 -11.77
C ALA A 322 26.59 -3.72 -13.05
N ALA A 323 25.65 -4.03 -13.96
CA ALA A 323 25.98 -4.61 -15.27
C ALA A 323 26.84 -3.65 -16.09
N LYS A 324 26.50 -2.35 -16.11
CA LYS A 324 27.27 -1.30 -16.81
C LYS A 324 28.68 -1.15 -16.26
N ALA A 325 28.86 -1.36 -14.95
CA ALA A 325 30.17 -1.38 -14.31
C ALA A 325 30.95 -2.69 -14.57
N GLY A 326 30.33 -3.72 -15.15
CA GLY A 326 30.98 -4.99 -15.49
C GLY A 326 30.90 -6.06 -14.40
N LEU A 327 29.99 -5.91 -13.42
CA LEU A 327 29.70 -6.94 -12.43
C LEU A 327 29.05 -8.15 -13.12
N LYS A 328 29.48 -9.36 -12.77
CA LYS A 328 28.97 -10.61 -13.33
C LYS A 328 28.46 -11.55 -12.23
N ILE A 329 27.48 -12.37 -12.60
CA ILE A 329 26.96 -13.44 -11.76
C ILE A 329 28.08 -14.42 -11.39
N GLY A 330 28.09 -14.89 -10.14
CA GLY A 330 29.04 -15.85 -9.60
C GLY A 330 30.36 -15.26 -9.09
N GLN A 331 30.57 -13.94 -9.21
CA GLN A 331 31.77 -13.29 -8.66
C GLN A 331 31.72 -13.20 -7.14
N PHE A 332 32.82 -13.53 -6.46
CA PHE A 332 32.96 -13.38 -5.01
C PHE A 332 33.40 -11.97 -4.62
N LEU A 333 32.91 -11.48 -3.48
CA LEU A 333 33.19 -10.15 -2.97
C LEU A 333 34.41 -10.19 -2.05
N TYR A 334 35.38 -9.30 -2.28
CA TYR A 334 36.64 -9.24 -1.51
C TYR A 334 36.74 -7.97 -0.67
N PHE A 335 36.54 -6.79 -1.28
CA PHE A 335 36.39 -5.51 -0.59
C PHE A 335 35.08 -4.82 -0.99
N VAL A 336 34.45 -4.13 -0.05
CA VAL A 336 33.27 -3.28 -0.29
C VAL A 336 33.46 -1.98 0.48
N ASN A 337 33.45 -0.85 -0.23
CA ASN A 337 33.67 0.50 0.33
C ASN A 337 34.92 0.60 1.23
N GLY A 338 35.98 -0.14 0.87
CA GLY A 338 37.24 -0.19 1.64
C GLY A 338 37.25 -1.18 2.80
N GLU A 339 36.15 -1.90 3.07
CA GLU A 339 36.08 -2.94 4.10
C GLU A 339 36.26 -4.34 3.52
N TYR A 340 37.08 -5.15 4.18
CA TYR A 340 37.30 -6.55 3.78
C TYR A 340 36.08 -7.39 4.14
N VAL A 341 35.52 -8.11 3.16
CA VAL A 341 34.22 -8.79 3.30
C VAL A 341 34.21 -10.29 3.03
N LEU A 342 35.36 -10.90 2.76
CA LEU A 342 35.38 -12.31 2.34
C LEU A 342 34.87 -13.29 3.42
N ASN A 343 35.04 -12.94 4.70
CA ASN A 343 34.55 -13.76 5.82
C ASN A 343 33.18 -13.29 6.34
N LYS A 344 32.52 -12.35 5.64
CA LYS A 344 31.24 -11.79 6.02
C LYS A 344 30.12 -12.43 5.23
N ASP A 345 29.01 -12.69 5.92
CA ASP A 345 27.78 -13.15 5.27
C ASP A 345 27.16 -12.03 4.42
N HIS A 346 26.21 -12.41 3.57
CA HIS A 346 25.55 -11.45 2.68
C HIS A 346 24.75 -10.37 3.41
N VAL A 347 24.33 -10.59 4.66
CA VAL A 347 23.60 -9.61 5.48
C VAL A 347 24.57 -8.53 5.94
N GLU A 348 25.70 -8.90 6.52
CA GLU A 348 26.77 -7.97 6.90
C GLU A 348 27.28 -7.18 5.70
N VAL A 349 27.52 -7.85 4.56
CA VAL A 349 27.98 -7.18 3.34
C VAL A 349 26.92 -6.22 2.80
N ALA A 350 25.64 -6.58 2.84
CA ALA A 350 24.56 -5.67 2.47
C ALA A 350 24.55 -4.42 3.35
N HIS A 351 24.77 -4.53 4.66
CA HIS A 351 24.87 -3.37 5.54
C HIS A 351 26.01 -2.42 5.13
N ILE A 352 27.17 -2.94 4.72
CA ILE A 352 28.31 -2.13 4.26
C ILE A 352 27.97 -1.42 2.94
N ILE A 353 27.35 -2.13 1.99
CA ILE A 353 26.91 -1.55 0.71
C ILE A 353 25.93 -0.39 0.95
N LEU A 354 25.00 -0.57 1.89
CA LEU A 354 23.90 0.37 2.13
C LEU A 354 24.30 1.65 2.87
N ARG A 355 25.54 1.75 3.41
CA ARG A 355 26.04 2.99 4.05
C ARG A 355 26.18 4.14 3.05
N ASN A 356 26.45 3.85 1.78
CA ASN A 356 26.47 4.83 0.72
C ASN A 356 25.60 4.35 -0.45
N PRO A 357 24.30 4.71 -0.49
CA PRO A 357 23.37 4.19 -1.49
C PRO A 357 23.56 4.82 -2.88
N GLN A 358 24.39 5.86 -3.03
CA GLN A 358 24.64 6.53 -4.32
C GLN A 358 25.89 6.03 -5.03
N GLN A 359 26.89 5.57 -4.28
CA GLN A 359 28.16 5.13 -4.84
C GLN A 359 28.68 3.91 -4.08
N LEU A 360 29.08 2.91 -4.84
CA LEU A 360 29.65 1.67 -4.35
C LEU A 360 31.00 1.43 -5.03
N THR A 361 32.05 1.27 -4.23
CA THR A 361 33.34 0.75 -4.72
C THR A 361 33.53 -0.65 -4.18
N MET A 362 33.77 -1.64 -5.05
CA MET A 362 33.96 -3.01 -4.60
C MET A 362 35.05 -3.73 -5.39
N ASP A 363 35.80 -4.59 -4.71
CA ASP A 363 36.71 -5.53 -5.35
C ASP A 363 36.04 -6.89 -5.44
N VAL A 364 35.97 -7.43 -6.65
CA VAL A 364 35.47 -8.79 -6.92
C VAL A 364 36.61 -9.70 -7.36
N LEU A 365 36.48 -10.99 -7.05
CA LEU A 365 37.41 -12.01 -7.50
C LEU A 365 37.00 -12.54 -8.88
N VAL A 366 37.95 -12.52 -9.81
CA VAL A 366 37.78 -13.00 -11.18
C VAL A 366 38.82 -14.08 -11.46
N PRO A 367 38.43 -15.27 -11.96
CA PRO A 367 39.39 -16.29 -12.35
C PRO A 367 40.40 -15.75 -13.37
N ARG A 368 41.69 -16.05 -13.17
CA ARG A 368 42.70 -15.83 -14.20
C ARG A 368 42.49 -16.94 -15.23
N HIS A 369 41.89 -16.66 -16.39
CA HIS A 369 41.84 -17.65 -17.46
C HIS A 369 43.26 -18.16 -17.76
N GLN A 370 43.49 -19.47 -17.57
CA GLN A 370 44.61 -20.14 -18.23
C GLN A 370 44.40 -19.90 -19.73
N ALA A 371 45.35 -19.25 -20.38
CA ALA A 371 45.36 -19.13 -21.83
C ALA A 371 45.21 -20.54 -22.41
N SER A 372 44.11 -20.77 -23.12
CA SER A 372 43.91 -21.96 -23.93
C SER A 372 45.14 -22.16 -24.81
N GLN A 373 45.89 -23.24 -24.55
CA GLN A 373 46.89 -23.74 -25.49
C GLN A 373 46.17 -24.10 -26.80
N HIS A 374 46.75 -23.63 -27.90
CA HIS A 374 46.26 -23.74 -29.28
C HIS A 374 46.10 -25.17 -29.77
#